data_AF-A0A6J5JT00-F1
#
_entry.id   AF-A0A6J5JT00-F1
#
_cell.length_a   1.000
_cell.length_b   1.000
_cell.length_c   1.000
_cell.angle_alpha   90.00
_cell.angle_beta   90.00
_cell.angle_gamma   90.00
#
_symmetry.space_group_name_H-M   'P 1'
#
loop_
_entity.id
_entity.type
_entity.pdbx_description
1 polymer ?
#
loop_
_entity_poly.entity_id
_entity_poly.type
_entity_poly.pdbx_seq_one_letter_code
_entity_poly.pdbx_strand_id
1 'polypeptide(L)'
;MTQAKSLAVPAHGHTLQLSFDKYSAKHVAAASYPSTEISGDLLVLSEGRTVADLKAEVVAALKAQEGSSHTPVELQNQVSQREFGMPFVALIQERKESLRQRYAAANTVGNREAQLNELRACARQGHVQANMDLAKLLEAERNSDCMDFFVEAHNLGHPGSLLELSKTFLKADNVGQAVRVLLLGAFCGSFMCAQALLAIRQQRLHRFEAPACIAALEEACEYDSIHAKYLLACVFLHGDSCRDEARGRALIQAAAAVKSFRGGDKGKVPLVAGGKAFHSGTLAHFEKLIDVELLEIRSKELGPQFLTEVAKLPNDGSEATRAAFSQLLHKFNPGTERMAHRIGNWLADHANEPVDEAKLERMKALFIEVDDESKEGDHA
;
A
#
# COMPACT_ATOMS: atom_id res chain seq x y z
N MET A 1 -8.45 24.00 7.56
CA MET A 1 -8.09 22.65 8.04
C MET A 1 -9.04 21.67 7.38
N THR A 2 -8.63 21.01 6.30
CA THR A 2 -9.34 19.84 5.76
C THR A 2 -9.23 18.73 6.80
N GLN A 3 -10.36 18.25 7.32
CA GLN A 3 -10.36 17.05 8.18
C GLN A 3 -9.56 15.96 7.47
N ALA A 4 -8.53 15.43 8.13
CA ALA A 4 -7.82 14.26 7.64
C ALA A 4 -8.84 13.15 7.46
N LYS A 5 -8.88 12.53 6.28
CA LYS A 5 -9.79 11.40 6.05
C LYS A 5 -9.42 10.28 7.03
N SER A 6 -10.41 9.76 7.74
CA SER A 6 -10.26 8.60 8.62
C SER A 6 -11.29 7.52 8.26
N LEU A 7 -10.91 6.27 8.50
CA LEU A 7 -11.77 5.09 8.40
C LEU A 7 -12.26 4.73 9.80
N ALA A 8 -13.58 4.71 9.97
CA ALA A 8 -14.23 4.29 11.21
C ALA A 8 -14.38 2.76 11.22
N VAL A 9 -13.74 2.09 12.17
CA VAL A 9 -13.77 0.62 12.31
C VAL A 9 -14.41 0.25 13.65
N PRO A 10 -15.63 -0.30 13.67
CA PRO A 10 -16.25 -0.79 14.90
C PRO A 10 -15.46 -1.95 15.51
N ALA A 11 -15.11 -1.84 16.79
CA ALA A 11 -14.43 -2.88 17.56
C ALA A 11 -14.82 -2.79 19.04
N HIS A 12 -15.10 -3.93 19.68
CA HIS A 12 -15.33 -4.04 21.14
C HIS A 12 -16.14 -2.88 21.77
N GLY A 13 -17.30 -2.55 21.19
CA GLY A 13 -18.22 -1.55 21.76
C GLY A 13 -17.84 -0.08 21.51
N HIS A 14 -16.77 0.19 20.76
CA HIS A 14 -16.37 1.54 20.34
C HIS A 14 -15.93 1.56 18.87
N THR A 15 -15.50 2.72 18.38
CA THR A 15 -15.08 2.91 16.99
C THR A 15 -13.63 3.36 16.95
N LEU A 16 -12.79 2.54 16.32
CA LEU A 16 -11.39 2.84 16.02
C LEU A 16 -11.31 3.82 14.85
N GLN A 17 -10.44 4.83 14.94
CA GLN A 17 -10.23 5.83 13.90
C GLN A 17 -8.86 5.62 13.23
N LEU A 18 -8.88 5.13 12.01
CA LEU A 18 -7.67 4.82 11.24
C LEU A 18 -7.42 5.89 10.18
N SER A 19 -6.22 6.48 10.16
CA SER A 19 -5.86 7.53 9.20
C SER A 19 -5.63 6.98 7.77
N PHE A 20 -6.02 7.75 6.75
CA PHE A 20 -5.67 7.49 5.36
C PHE A 20 -4.27 8.03 4.97
N ASP A 21 -3.48 8.52 5.92
CA ASP A 21 -2.15 9.07 5.66
C ASP A 21 -1.21 8.02 5.08
N LYS A 22 -0.59 8.35 3.94
CA LYS A 22 0.37 7.46 3.27
C LYS A 22 1.69 7.41 4.02
N TYR A 23 2.26 6.21 4.17
CA TYR A 23 3.54 6.03 4.88
C TYR A 23 4.69 6.78 4.20
N SER A 24 4.71 6.86 2.86
CA SER A 24 5.75 7.59 2.10
C SER A 24 5.75 9.12 2.34
N ALA A 25 4.62 9.69 2.76
CA ALA A 25 4.53 11.10 3.13
C ALA A 25 5.13 11.39 4.51
N LYS A 26 5.24 10.36 5.37
CA LYS A 26 5.67 10.46 6.77
C LYS A 26 6.99 9.71 7.04
N HIS A 27 7.97 9.83 6.15
CA HIS A 27 9.34 9.28 6.26
C HIS A 27 9.46 7.76 6.14
N VAL A 28 10.21 7.29 5.13
CA VAL A 28 10.61 5.89 5.14
C VAL A 28 11.89 5.68 4.33
N ALA A 29 13.02 5.54 5.04
CA ALA A 29 14.30 5.18 4.44
C ALA A 29 15.03 4.04 5.19
N ALA A 30 14.55 3.55 6.35
CA ALA A 30 15.28 2.52 7.10
C ALA A 30 14.35 1.54 7.86
N ALA A 31 14.76 0.27 7.98
CA ALA A 31 14.07 -0.75 8.76
C ALA A 31 14.07 -0.46 10.29
N SER A 32 15.01 0.37 10.76
CA SER A 32 15.06 0.91 12.13
C SER A 32 14.16 2.13 12.36
N TYR A 33 13.38 2.53 11.35
CA TYR A 33 12.58 3.74 11.42
C TYR A 33 11.53 3.69 12.54
N PRO A 34 10.71 2.64 12.69
CA PRO A 34 9.67 2.66 13.74
C PRO A 34 10.24 2.72 15.17
N SER A 35 11.43 2.13 15.40
CA SER A 35 12.10 2.13 16.70
C SER A 35 12.78 3.45 17.03
N THR A 36 12.94 4.36 16.07
CA THR A 36 13.56 5.68 16.26
C THR A 36 12.58 6.84 16.05
N GLU A 37 11.41 6.55 15.46
CA GLU A 37 10.37 7.51 15.15
C GLU A 37 9.50 7.83 16.36
N ILE A 38 9.32 9.13 16.56
CA ILE A 38 8.54 9.72 17.65
C ILE A 38 7.81 10.93 17.08
N SER A 39 6.48 10.97 17.26
CA SER A 39 5.70 12.15 16.91
C SER A 39 6.16 13.35 17.73
N GLY A 40 6.66 14.37 17.03
CA GLY A 40 7.16 15.58 17.68
C GLY A 40 6.06 16.33 18.44
N ASP A 41 4.81 16.24 17.97
CA ASP A 41 3.67 16.97 18.54
C ASP A 41 3.19 16.38 19.87
N LEU A 42 3.38 15.07 20.09
CA LEU A 42 2.96 14.36 21.30
C LEU A 42 4.02 14.36 22.41
N LEU A 43 5.21 14.89 22.14
CA LEU A 43 6.27 14.99 23.14
C LEU A 43 5.83 15.88 24.30
N VAL A 44 6.00 15.38 25.52
CA VAL A 44 5.71 16.14 26.74
C VAL A 44 6.92 17.00 27.09
N LEU A 45 6.67 18.27 27.41
CA LEU A 45 7.69 19.26 27.74
C LEU A 45 7.81 19.48 29.26
N SER A 46 6.76 20.01 29.88
CA SER A 46 6.67 20.28 31.32
C SER A 46 5.20 20.18 31.76
N GLU A 47 4.97 19.69 32.99
CA GLU A 47 3.63 19.66 33.62
C GLU A 47 2.52 19.00 32.76
N GLY A 48 2.88 18.06 31.88
CA GLY A 48 1.94 17.38 30.98
C GLY A 48 1.64 18.13 29.68
N ARG A 49 2.13 19.37 29.50
CA ARG A 49 2.00 20.15 28.26
C ARG A 49 2.82 19.51 27.14
N THR A 50 2.20 19.42 25.97
CA THR A 50 2.82 18.85 24.77
C THR A 50 3.42 19.92 23.87
N VAL A 51 4.22 19.48 22.90
CA VAL A 51 4.72 20.34 21.82
C VAL A 51 3.59 20.90 20.96
N ALA A 52 2.52 20.14 20.73
CA ALA A 52 1.34 20.62 20.03
C ALA A 52 0.70 21.81 20.77
N ASP A 53 0.60 21.74 22.10
CA ASP A 53 0.05 22.81 22.93
C ASP A 53 0.91 24.08 22.80
N LEU A 54 2.23 23.97 22.94
CA LEU A 54 3.16 25.08 22.75
C LEU A 54 3.00 25.71 21.34
N LYS A 55 2.90 24.89 20.29
CA LYS A 55 2.69 25.38 18.92
C LYS A 55 1.36 26.12 18.79
N ALA A 56 0.29 25.61 19.40
CA ALA A 56 -1.03 26.22 19.37
C ALA A 56 -1.05 27.57 20.08
N GLU A 57 -0.38 27.67 21.23
CA GLU A 57 -0.22 28.92 21.98
C GLU A 57 0.56 29.97 21.18
N VAL A 58 1.64 29.59 20.48
CA VAL A 58 2.37 30.50 19.58
C VAL A 58 1.50 31.01 18.45
N VAL A 59 0.70 30.13 17.83
CA VAL A 59 -0.24 30.53 16.77
C VAL A 59 -1.31 31.48 17.31
N ALA A 60 -1.81 31.25 18.52
CA ALA A 60 -2.77 32.15 19.17
C ALA A 60 -2.15 33.53 19.46
N ALA A 61 -0.90 33.56 19.94
CA ALA A 61 -0.18 34.80 20.21
C ALA A 61 0.06 35.63 18.93
N LEU A 62 0.38 34.98 17.81
CA LEU A 62 0.52 35.66 16.51
C LEU A 62 -0.78 36.30 16.04
N LYS A 63 -1.90 35.58 16.16
CA LYS A 63 -3.21 36.11 15.80
C LYS A 63 -3.63 37.29 16.66
N ALA A 64 -3.22 37.31 17.92
CA ALA A 64 -3.51 38.41 18.84
C ALA A 64 -2.66 39.66 18.58
N GLN A 65 -1.54 39.54 17.86
CA GLN A 65 -0.62 40.63 17.53
C GLN A 65 -0.72 40.99 16.03
N GLU A 66 -1.91 41.32 15.53
CA GLU A 66 -2.11 41.75 14.13
C GLU A 66 -1.07 42.82 13.74
N GLY A 67 -0.22 42.51 12.75
CA GLY A 67 0.88 43.36 12.30
C GLY A 67 2.29 42.96 12.77
N SER A 68 2.42 41.92 13.59
CA SER A 68 3.72 41.35 13.96
C SER A 68 4.48 40.77 12.76
N SER A 69 5.76 41.13 12.61
CA SER A 69 6.65 40.59 11.58
C SER A 69 7.21 39.21 11.93
N HIS A 70 6.95 38.70 13.14
CA HIS A 70 7.56 37.48 13.62
C HIS A 70 6.91 36.25 12.97
N THR A 71 7.75 35.33 12.52
CA THR A 71 7.31 34.04 12.03
C THR A 71 6.97 33.10 13.21
N PRO A 72 6.11 32.08 13.00
CA PRO A 72 5.84 31.07 14.03
C PRO A 72 7.10 30.40 14.58
N VAL A 73 8.13 30.22 13.75
CA VAL A 73 9.40 29.59 14.12
C VAL A 73 10.20 30.49 15.08
N GLU A 74 10.24 31.80 14.82
CA GLU A 74 10.95 32.75 15.69
C GLU A 74 10.30 32.80 17.08
N LEU A 75 8.97 32.85 17.15
CA LEU A 75 8.26 32.85 18.42
C LEU A 75 8.39 31.52 19.16
N GLN A 76 8.34 30.38 18.46
CA GLN A 76 8.62 29.07 19.08
C GLN A 76 10.01 29.05 19.71
N ASN A 77 11.04 29.56 19.01
CA ASN A 77 12.38 29.65 19.55
C ASN A 77 12.47 30.61 20.74
N GLN A 78 11.80 31.78 20.70
CA GLN A 78 11.79 32.73 21.82
C GLN A 78 11.13 32.13 23.07
N VAL A 79 9.96 31.52 22.93
CA VAL A 79 9.25 30.87 24.03
C VAL A 79 10.08 29.69 24.57
N SER A 80 10.61 28.85 23.68
CA SER A 80 11.46 27.73 24.07
C SER A 80 12.72 28.18 24.82
N GLN A 81 13.39 29.23 24.33
CA GLN A 81 14.59 29.77 24.97
C GLN A 81 14.29 30.36 26.34
N ARG A 82 13.12 31.01 26.50
CA ARG A 82 12.69 31.61 27.75
C ARG A 82 12.31 30.56 28.80
N GLU A 83 11.56 29.54 28.41
CA GLU A 83 11.01 28.54 29.33
C GLU A 83 11.99 27.39 29.62
N PHE A 84 12.73 26.94 28.61
CA PHE A 84 13.58 25.75 28.69
C PHE A 84 15.07 26.04 28.51
N GLY A 85 15.46 27.30 28.30
CA GLY A 85 16.86 27.70 28.17
C GLY A 85 17.53 27.28 26.87
N MET A 86 16.79 26.78 25.88
CA MET A 86 17.34 26.28 24.63
C MET A 86 16.42 26.51 23.40
N PRO A 87 16.98 26.50 22.18
CA PRO A 87 16.20 26.62 20.95
C PRO A 87 15.19 25.48 20.79
N PHE A 88 14.06 25.77 20.13
CA PHE A 88 12.93 24.84 20.04
C PHE A 88 13.31 23.51 19.37
N VAL A 89 14.07 23.57 18.27
CA VAL A 89 14.54 22.35 17.58
C VAL A 89 15.45 21.51 18.48
N ALA A 90 16.31 22.14 19.27
CA ALA A 90 17.20 21.44 20.19
C ALA A 90 16.40 20.74 21.31
N LEU A 91 15.40 21.44 21.87
CA LEU A 91 14.46 20.88 22.85
C LEU A 91 13.76 19.63 22.32
N ILE A 92 13.24 19.68 21.09
CA ILE A 92 12.58 18.51 20.48
C ILE A 92 13.55 17.34 20.34
N GLN A 93 14.78 17.58 19.89
CA GLN A 93 15.77 16.51 19.73
C GLN A 93 16.17 15.89 21.07
N GLU A 94 16.38 16.71 22.10
CA GLU A 94 16.69 16.23 23.45
C GLU A 94 15.54 15.36 24.00
N ARG A 95 14.29 15.81 23.85
CA ARG A 95 13.12 15.05 24.30
C ARG A 95 12.94 13.74 23.55
N LYS A 96 13.17 13.73 22.23
CA LYS A 96 13.17 12.49 21.43
C LYS A 96 14.24 11.53 21.91
N GLU A 97 15.45 12.01 22.16
CA GLU A 97 16.56 11.15 22.59
C GLU A 97 16.32 10.55 23.98
N SER A 98 15.85 11.36 24.94
CA SER A 98 15.44 10.87 26.25
C SER A 98 14.34 9.79 26.15
N LEU A 99 13.36 9.98 25.26
CA LEU A 99 12.30 9.00 25.05
C LEU A 99 12.81 7.70 24.41
N ARG A 100 13.78 7.77 23.48
CA ARG A 100 14.42 6.58 22.90
C ARG A 100 15.19 5.79 23.96
N GLN A 101 15.93 6.47 24.84
CA GLN A 101 16.65 5.84 25.95
C GLN A 101 15.68 5.16 26.91
N ARG A 102 14.55 5.81 27.21
CA ARG A 102 13.47 5.23 28.03
C ARG A 102 12.88 3.98 27.39
N TYR A 103 12.59 4.02 26.09
CA TYR A 103 12.10 2.85 25.35
C TYR A 103 13.12 1.70 25.33
N ALA A 104 14.41 2.01 25.11
CA ALA A 104 15.48 1.01 25.16
C ALA A 104 15.58 0.35 26.55
N ALA A 105 15.50 1.14 27.63
CA ALA A 105 15.50 0.65 29.00
C ALA A 105 14.27 -0.24 29.27
N ALA A 106 13.08 0.14 28.79
CA ALA A 106 11.85 -0.64 28.93
C ALA A 106 12.00 -2.07 28.40
N ASN A 107 12.75 -2.25 27.31
CA ASN A 107 13.00 -3.56 26.71
C ASN A 107 14.00 -4.44 27.49
N THR A 108 14.76 -3.84 28.41
CA THR A 108 15.69 -4.57 29.30
C THR A 108 15.10 -4.87 30.67
N VAL A 109 13.89 -4.38 30.97
CA VAL A 109 13.25 -4.60 32.26
C VAL A 109 12.81 -6.06 32.39
N GLY A 110 13.34 -6.77 33.39
CA GLY A 110 12.97 -8.17 33.65
C GLY A 110 11.57 -8.37 34.26
N ASN A 111 10.96 -7.30 34.78
CA ASN A 111 9.60 -7.31 35.32
C ASN A 111 8.59 -6.87 34.25
N ARG A 112 7.61 -7.73 34.00
CA ARG A 112 6.53 -7.54 33.04
C ARG A 112 5.67 -6.28 33.27
N GLU A 113 5.26 -6.04 34.51
CA GLU A 113 4.41 -4.90 34.85
C GLU A 113 5.15 -3.57 34.65
N ALA A 114 6.41 -3.53 35.08
CA ALA A 114 7.28 -2.39 34.87
C ALA A 114 7.53 -2.14 33.37
N GLN A 115 7.76 -3.19 32.58
CA GLN A 115 7.87 -3.07 31.13
C GLN A 115 6.60 -2.47 30.49
N LEU A 116 5.40 -2.94 30.87
CA LEU A 116 4.14 -2.40 30.37
C LEU A 116 3.95 -0.91 30.73
N ASN A 117 4.30 -0.53 31.96
CA ASN A 117 4.19 0.86 32.41
C ASN A 117 5.16 1.78 31.65
N GLU A 118 6.40 1.34 31.41
CA GLU A 118 7.38 2.11 30.66
C GLU A 118 7.01 2.24 29.18
N LEU A 119 6.55 1.14 28.56
CA LEU A 119 6.07 1.19 27.17
C LEU A 119 4.84 2.08 27.03
N ARG A 120 3.90 2.04 28.00
CA ARG A 120 2.74 2.94 28.02
C ARG A 120 3.14 4.41 28.15
N ALA A 121 4.15 4.71 28.96
CA ALA A 121 4.69 6.06 29.08
C ALA A 121 5.37 6.55 27.80
N CYS A 122 6.05 5.65 27.06
CA CYS A 122 6.64 5.95 25.76
C CYS A 122 5.57 6.13 24.67
N ALA A 123 4.58 5.24 24.64
CA ALA A 123 3.48 5.25 23.68
C ALA A 123 2.66 6.54 23.76
N ARG A 124 2.34 7.01 24.97
CA ARG A 124 1.63 8.29 25.22
C ARG A 124 2.36 9.52 24.68
N GLN A 125 3.67 9.44 24.51
CA GLN A 125 4.50 10.52 23.96
C GLN A 125 4.76 10.34 22.46
N GLY A 126 4.00 9.47 21.79
CA GLY A 126 4.05 9.29 20.35
C GLY A 126 5.19 8.43 19.86
N HIS A 127 5.82 7.60 20.70
CA HIS A 127 6.82 6.64 20.24
C HIS A 127 6.16 5.52 19.44
N VAL A 128 6.55 5.37 18.17
CA VAL A 128 5.85 4.50 17.21
C VAL A 128 6.00 3.02 17.56
N GLN A 129 7.24 2.55 17.75
CA GLN A 129 7.47 1.15 18.14
C GLN A 129 6.93 0.81 19.54
N ALA A 130 6.97 1.75 20.50
CA ALA A 130 6.42 1.49 21.83
C ALA A 130 4.91 1.20 21.78
N ASN A 131 4.15 1.91 20.95
CA ASN A 131 2.73 1.60 20.70
C ASN A 131 2.57 0.18 20.15
N MET A 132 3.37 -0.19 19.14
CA MET A 132 3.34 -1.53 18.54
C MET A 132 3.67 -2.65 19.53
N ASP A 133 4.72 -2.47 20.32
CA ASP A 133 5.17 -3.46 21.29
C ASP A 133 4.14 -3.59 22.41
N LEU A 134 3.67 -2.47 22.96
CA LEU A 134 2.60 -2.46 23.96
C LEU A 134 1.34 -3.18 23.46
N ALA A 135 0.93 -2.94 22.21
CA ALA A 135 -0.21 -3.62 21.60
C ALA A 135 -0.01 -5.15 21.58
N LYS A 136 1.14 -5.64 21.09
CA LYS A 136 1.46 -7.08 21.08
C LYS A 136 1.48 -7.69 22.47
N LEU A 137 2.00 -6.95 23.45
CA LEU A 137 2.07 -7.38 24.82
C LEU A 137 0.66 -7.53 25.44
N LEU A 138 -0.21 -6.56 25.21
CA LEU A 138 -1.61 -6.62 25.64
C LEU A 138 -2.40 -7.70 24.89
N GLU A 139 -2.11 -7.92 23.60
CA GLU A 139 -2.74 -8.97 22.81
C GLU A 139 -2.38 -10.36 23.37
N ALA A 140 -1.11 -10.58 23.75
CA ALA A 140 -0.68 -11.83 24.39
C ALA A 140 -1.41 -12.08 25.72
N GLU A 141 -1.80 -11.01 26.42
CA GLU A 141 -2.58 -11.03 27.66
C GLU A 141 -4.10 -11.09 27.41
N ARG A 142 -4.53 -11.19 26.14
CA ARG A 142 -5.94 -11.16 25.70
C ARG A 142 -6.69 -9.91 26.15
N ASN A 143 -5.98 -8.79 26.31
CA ASN A 143 -6.58 -7.51 26.61
C ASN A 143 -7.02 -6.82 25.29
N SER A 144 -8.31 -6.45 25.20
CA SER A 144 -8.89 -5.79 24.03
C SER A 144 -8.29 -4.41 23.74
N ASP A 145 -7.72 -3.74 24.75
CA ASP A 145 -7.06 -2.44 24.61
C ASP A 145 -5.88 -2.49 23.63
N CYS A 146 -5.37 -3.68 23.29
CA CYS A 146 -4.33 -3.85 22.27
C CYS A 146 -4.69 -3.20 20.92
N MET A 147 -5.98 -3.20 20.54
CA MET A 147 -6.43 -2.66 19.27
C MET A 147 -6.20 -1.15 19.17
N ASP A 148 -6.41 -0.40 20.27
CA ASP A 148 -6.17 1.05 20.31
C ASP A 148 -4.70 1.37 20.08
N PHE A 149 -3.79 0.58 20.66
CA PHE A 149 -2.36 0.78 20.48
C PHE A 149 -1.89 0.37 19.08
N PHE A 150 -2.52 -0.63 18.43
CA PHE A 150 -2.27 -0.88 17.01
C PHE A 150 -2.76 0.27 16.13
N VAL A 151 -3.93 0.84 16.41
CA VAL A 151 -4.47 2.00 15.69
C VAL A 151 -3.54 3.20 15.83
N GLU A 152 -3.08 3.50 17.04
CA GLU A 152 -2.18 4.61 17.29
C GLU A 152 -0.83 4.39 16.60
N ALA A 153 -0.25 3.18 16.69
CA ALA A 153 0.96 2.85 15.95
C ALA A 153 0.79 3.09 14.45
N HIS A 154 -0.34 2.69 13.85
CA HIS A 154 -0.64 2.95 12.45
C HIS A 154 -0.73 4.46 12.14
N ASN A 155 -1.48 5.22 12.93
CA ASN A 155 -1.69 6.66 12.73
C ASN A 155 -0.38 7.45 12.82
N LEU A 156 0.56 6.96 13.65
CA LEU A 156 1.92 7.49 13.77
C LEU A 156 2.89 6.95 12.69
N GLY A 157 2.46 6.04 11.83
CA GLY A 157 3.20 5.59 10.65
C GLY A 157 3.85 4.21 10.74
N HIS A 158 3.46 3.36 11.69
CA HIS A 158 3.99 1.99 11.79
C HIS A 158 3.48 1.10 10.63
N PRO A 159 4.34 0.65 9.71
CA PRO A 159 3.91 -0.02 8.48
C PRO A 159 3.34 -1.43 8.70
N GLY A 160 3.65 -2.07 9.84
CA GLY A 160 3.18 -3.42 10.19
C GLY A 160 1.96 -3.46 11.10
N SER A 161 1.45 -2.30 11.55
CA SER A 161 0.46 -2.31 12.62
C SER A 161 -0.89 -2.86 12.16
N LEU A 162 -1.33 -2.47 10.97
CA LEU A 162 -2.61 -2.95 10.42
C LEU A 162 -2.60 -4.44 10.07
N LEU A 163 -1.42 -5.03 9.81
CA LEU A 163 -1.32 -6.48 9.66
C LEU A 163 -1.59 -7.17 11.00
N GLU A 164 -1.00 -6.69 12.11
CA GLU A 164 -1.27 -7.30 13.41
C GLU A 164 -2.72 -7.06 13.86
N LEU A 165 -3.26 -5.84 13.67
CA LEU A 165 -4.66 -5.55 13.94
C LEU A 165 -5.61 -6.48 13.15
N SER A 166 -5.28 -6.79 11.89
CA SER A 166 -6.06 -7.76 11.09
C SER A 166 -6.07 -9.15 11.73
N LYS A 167 -4.95 -9.61 12.30
CA LYS A 167 -4.87 -10.91 12.97
C LYS A 167 -5.70 -10.90 14.24
N THR A 168 -5.72 -9.79 14.98
CA THR A 168 -6.58 -9.64 16.16
C THR A 168 -8.07 -9.73 15.77
N PHE A 169 -8.49 -9.07 14.69
CA PHE A 169 -9.86 -9.22 14.16
C PHE A 169 -10.17 -10.65 13.71
N LEU A 170 -9.23 -11.34 13.06
CA LEU A 170 -9.41 -12.76 12.68
C LEU A 170 -9.55 -13.68 13.90
N LYS A 171 -8.79 -13.45 14.97
CA LYS A 171 -8.92 -14.21 16.23
C LYS A 171 -10.30 -14.00 16.87
N ALA A 172 -10.90 -12.84 16.65
CA ALA A 172 -12.27 -12.51 17.08
C ALA A 172 -13.34 -12.92 16.05
N ASP A 173 -13.00 -13.73 15.05
CA ASP A 173 -13.87 -14.17 13.95
C ASP A 173 -14.53 -13.05 13.14
N ASN A 174 -13.90 -11.87 13.13
CA ASN A 174 -14.37 -10.71 12.38
C ASN A 174 -13.60 -10.55 11.07
N VAL A 175 -13.87 -11.46 10.13
CA VAL A 175 -13.17 -11.53 8.83
C VAL A 175 -13.34 -10.26 7.98
N GLY A 176 -14.51 -9.60 8.05
CA GLY A 176 -14.76 -8.37 7.30
C GLY A 176 -13.87 -7.22 7.78
N GLN A 177 -13.76 -7.01 9.10
CA GLN A 177 -12.86 -5.97 9.64
C GLN A 177 -11.39 -6.31 9.40
N ALA A 178 -11.02 -7.59 9.47
CA ALA A 178 -9.66 -8.01 9.14
C ALA A 178 -9.27 -7.65 7.70
N VAL A 179 -10.13 -7.91 6.73
CA VAL A 179 -9.90 -7.52 5.32
C VAL A 179 -9.91 -6.00 5.17
N ARG A 180 -10.84 -5.30 5.82
CA ARG A 180 -10.95 -3.84 5.77
C ARG A 180 -9.64 -3.15 6.20
N VAL A 181 -9.06 -3.54 7.33
CA VAL A 181 -7.80 -2.93 7.80
C VAL A 181 -6.59 -3.31 6.95
N LEU A 182 -6.56 -4.51 6.36
CA LEU A 182 -5.53 -4.90 5.39
C LEU A 182 -5.62 -4.05 4.11
N LEU A 183 -6.82 -3.80 3.60
CA LEU A 183 -7.05 -2.95 2.41
C LEU A 183 -6.60 -1.52 2.66
N LEU A 184 -6.94 -0.96 3.82
CA LEU A 184 -6.44 0.36 4.23
C LEU A 184 -4.90 0.36 4.32
N GLY A 185 -4.32 -0.64 4.96
CA GLY A 185 -2.87 -0.76 5.07
C GLY A 185 -2.18 -0.80 3.72
N ALA A 186 -2.70 -1.58 2.78
CA ALA A 186 -2.19 -1.65 1.41
C ALA A 186 -2.37 -0.30 0.68
N PHE A 187 -3.51 0.37 0.84
CA PHE A 187 -3.76 1.70 0.30
C PHE A 187 -2.77 2.75 0.81
N CYS A 188 -2.48 2.75 2.12
CA CYS A 188 -1.50 3.64 2.73
C CYS A 188 -0.04 3.30 2.37
N GLY A 189 0.18 2.15 1.70
CA GLY A 189 1.48 1.72 1.20
C GLY A 189 2.19 0.64 2.03
N SER A 190 1.49 -0.09 2.90
CA SER A 190 2.07 -1.22 3.62
C SER A 190 2.27 -2.42 2.68
N PHE A 191 3.53 -2.72 2.40
CA PHE A 191 3.93 -3.92 1.67
C PHE A 191 3.39 -5.19 2.34
N MET A 192 3.50 -5.28 3.66
CA MET A 192 3.06 -6.45 4.42
C MET A 192 1.57 -6.70 4.26
N CYS A 193 0.75 -5.65 4.28
CA CYS A 193 -0.70 -5.79 4.07
C CYS A 193 -1.01 -6.21 2.62
N ALA A 194 -0.35 -5.60 1.63
CA ALA A 194 -0.53 -5.96 0.23
C ALA A 194 -0.14 -7.43 -0.06
N GLN A 195 0.96 -7.91 0.53
CA GLN A 195 1.37 -9.32 0.44
C GLN A 195 0.40 -10.26 1.12
N ALA A 196 -0.12 -9.90 2.29
CA ALA A 196 -1.13 -10.71 2.97
C ALA A 196 -2.39 -10.87 2.12
N LEU A 197 -2.87 -9.80 1.49
CA LEU A 197 -4.01 -9.83 0.57
C LEU A 197 -3.75 -10.72 -0.66
N LEU A 198 -2.56 -10.64 -1.26
CA LEU A 198 -2.17 -11.50 -2.38
C LEU A 198 -2.10 -12.97 -1.98
N ALA A 199 -1.54 -13.27 -0.81
CA ALA A 199 -1.46 -14.64 -0.30
C ALA A 199 -2.85 -15.23 -0.08
N ILE A 200 -3.80 -14.44 0.45
CA ILE A 200 -5.21 -14.86 0.58
C ILE A 200 -5.80 -15.15 -0.81
N ARG A 201 -5.62 -14.25 -1.78
CA ARG A 201 -6.11 -14.45 -3.16
C ARG A 201 -5.56 -15.72 -3.79
N GLN A 202 -4.25 -15.98 -3.66
CA GLN A 202 -3.58 -17.11 -4.31
C GLN A 202 -3.96 -18.45 -3.69
N GLN A 203 -4.05 -18.52 -2.37
CA GLN A 203 -4.21 -19.80 -1.68
C GLN A 203 -5.66 -20.10 -1.31
N ARG A 204 -6.49 -19.07 -1.11
CA ARG A 204 -7.81 -19.17 -0.47
C ARG A 204 -8.78 -18.09 -0.97
N LEU A 205 -8.95 -17.96 -2.28
CA LEU A 205 -9.85 -16.96 -2.88
C LEU A 205 -11.27 -16.99 -2.28
N HIS A 206 -11.82 -18.19 -2.03
CA HIS A 206 -13.13 -18.39 -1.38
C HIS A 206 -13.31 -17.63 -0.06
N ARG A 207 -12.23 -17.27 0.66
CA ARG A 207 -12.32 -16.47 1.89
C ARG A 207 -12.78 -15.04 1.64
N PHE A 208 -12.54 -14.51 0.45
CA PHE A 208 -13.06 -13.21 0.05
C PHE A 208 -14.54 -13.26 -0.38
N GLU A 209 -15.10 -14.44 -0.66
CA GLU A 209 -16.50 -14.60 -1.06
C GLU A 209 -17.48 -14.44 0.11
N ALA A 210 -16.99 -14.44 1.35
CA ALA A 210 -17.83 -14.14 2.51
C ALA A 210 -18.45 -12.73 2.37
N PRO A 211 -19.77 -12.55 2.63
CA PRO A 211 -20.44 -11.26 2.41
C PRO A 211 -19.77 -10.07 3.12
N ALA A 212 -19.25 -10.28 4.32
CA ALA A 212 -18.53 -9.25 5.06
C ALA A 212 -17.20 -8.84 4.41
N CYS A 213 -16.52 -9.77 3.73
CA CYS A 213 -15.30 -9.48 2.97
C CYS A 213 -15.61 -8.74 1.66
N ILE A 214 -16.69 -9.14 0.96
CA ILE A 214 -17.18 -8.43 -0.24
C ILE A 214 -17.54 -6.99 0.12
N ALA A 215 -18.30 -6.77 1.19
CA ALA A 215 -18.66 -5.43 1.65
C ALA A 215 -17.42 -4.56 1.96
N ALA A 216 -16.40 -5.14 2.62
CA ALA A 216 -15.15 -4.44 2.89
C ALA A 216 -14.38 -4.09 1.60
N LEU A 217 -14.40 -4.96 0.59
CA LEU A 217 -13.80 -4.72 -0.73
C LEU A 217 -14.56 -3.64 -1.51
N GLU A 218 -15.89 -3.65 -1.48
CA GLU A 218 -16.74 -2.64 -2.12
C GLU A 218 -16.51 -1.25 -1.51
N GLU A 219 -16.54 -1.13 -0.18
CA GLU A 219 -16.19 0.11 0.52
C GLU A 219 -14.78 0.60 0.15
N ALA A 220 -13.82 -0.33 0.02
CA ALA A 220 -12.47 0.03 -0.36
C ALA A 220 -12.32 0.47 -1.82
N CYS A 221 -13.25 0.10 -2.69
CA CYS A 221 -13.31 0.63 -4.04
C CYS A 221 -13.73 2.11 -4.04
N GLU A 222 -14.56 2.55 -3.08
CA GLU A 222 -15.06 3.93 -2.98
C GLU A 222 -13.95 4.95 -2.68
N TYR A 223 -12.90 4.55 -1.97
CA TYR A 223 -11.70 5.38 -1.76
C TYR A 223 -10.59 5.14 -2.79
N ASP A 224 -10.94 4.60 -3.97
CA ASP A 224 -10.06 4.40 -5.12
C ASP A 224 -8.87 3.44 -4.89
N SER A 225 -9.02 2.45 -4.00
CA SER A 225 -7.98 1.43 -3.81
C SER A 225 -7.85 0.51 -5.03
N ILE A 226 -6.70 0.57 -5.70
CA ILE A 226 -6.35 -0.36 -6.79
C ILE A 226 -6.38 -1.83 -6.31
N HIS A 227 -5.93 -2.07 -5.07
CA HIS A 227 -5.92 -3.41 -4.47
C HIS A 227 -7.34 -3.95 -4.31
N ALA A 228 -8.27 -3.11 -3.82
CA ALA A 228 -9.65 -3.52 -3.61
C ALA A 228 -10.36 -3.82 -4.94
N LYS A 229 -10.22 -2.92 -5.92
CA LYS A 229 -10.82 -3.10 -7.26
C LYS A 229 -10.35 -4.39 -7.91
N TYR A 230 -9.05 -4.66 -7.86
CA TYR A 230 -8.49 -5.90 -8.41
C TYR A 230 -8.96 -7.15 -7.64
N LEU A 231 -8.90 -7.15 -6.30
CA LEU A 231 -9.30 -8.32 -5.50
C LEU A 231 -10.80 -8.63 -5.63
N LEU A 232 -11.65 -7.60 -5.62
CA LEU A 232 -13.09 -7.75 -5.85
C LEU A 232 -13.38 -8.26 -7.26
N ALA A 233 -12.63 -7.79 -8.25
CA ALA A 233 -12.73 -8.33 -9.59
C ALA A 233 -12.38 -9.82 -9.65
N CYS A 234 -11.29 -10.25 -9.00
CA CYS A 234 -10.94 -11.68 -8.93
C CYS A 234 -12.05 -12.50 -8.26
N VAL A 235 -12.69 -11.98 -7.21
CA VAL A 235 -13.82 -12.63 -6.55
C VAL A 235 -14.99 -12.82 -7.52
N PHE A 236 -15.37 -11.80 -8.28
CA PHE A 236 -16.48 -11.92 -9.23
C PHE A 236 -16.14 -12.69 -10.51
N LEU A 237 -14.88 -12.70 -10.96
CA LEU A 237 -14.47 -13.45 -12.15
C LEU A 237 -14.27 -14.95 -11.85
N HIS A 238 -13.66 -15.25 -10.72
CA HIS A 238 -13.12 -16.57 -10.41
C HIS A 238 -13.73 -17.22 -9.16
N GLY A 239 -14.59 -16.52 -8.42
CA GLY A 239 -15.28 -17.07 -7.25
C GLY A 239 -16.43 -18.00 -7.64
N ASP A 240 -16.65 -19.02 -6.82
CA ASP A 240 -17.62 -20.08 -7.13
C ASP A 240 -19.07 -19.64 -6.81
N SER A 241 -19.26 -18.89 -5.72
CA SER A 241 -20.58 -18.58 -5.17
C SER A 241 -21.13 -17.20 -5.52
N CYS A 242 -20.26 -16.30 -5.98
CA CYS A 242 -20.58 -14.88 -6.21
C CYS A 242 -20.20 -14.41 -7.62
N ARG A 243 -20.06 -15.34 -8.57
CA ARG A 243 -19.59 -15.06 -9.92
C ARG A 243 -20.47 -14.04 -10.63
N ASP A 244 -19.86 -12.97 -11.11
CA ASP A 244 -20.45 -11.93 -11.93
C ASP A 244 -19.40 -11.39 -12.90
N GLU A 245 -19.33 -11.98 -14.10
CA GLU A 245 -18.29 -11.64 -15.06
C GLU A 245 -18.36 -10.18 -15.52
N ALA A 246 -19.55 -9.62 -15.64
CA ALA A 246 -19.73 -8.24 -16.11
C ALA A 246 -19.16 -7.25 -15.10
N ARG A 247 -19.52 -7.41 -13.81
CA ARG A 247 -18.96 -6.58 -12.73
C ARG A 247 -17.47 -6.82 -12.56
N GLY A 248 -17.01 -8.07 -12.64
CA GLY A 248 -15.61 -8.44 -12.57
C GLY A 248 -14.76 -7.74 -13.64
N ARG A 249 -15.19 -7.78 -14.90
CA ARG A 249 -14.52 -7.11 -16.03
C ARG A 249 -14.46 -5.60 -15.84
N ALA A 250 -15.58 -4.98 -15.45
CA ALA A 250 -15.65 -3.55 -15.20
C ALA A 250 -14.67 -3.12 -14.09
N LEU A 251 -14.53 -3.93 -13.04
CA LEU A 251 -13.59 -3.66 -11.94
C LEU A 251 -12.13 -3.83 -12.36
N ILE A 252 -11.78 -4.80 -13.21
CA ILE A 252 -10.42 -4.89 -13.78
C ILE A 252 -10.09 -3.63 -14.59
N GLN A 253 -11.01 -3.17 -15.45
CA GLN A 253 -10.84 -1.94 -16.22
C GLN A 253 -10.70 -0.72 -15.30
N ALA A 254 -11.53 -0.63 -14.26
CA ALA A 254 -11.45 0.44 -13.27
C ALA A 254 -10.14 0.41 -12.46
N ALA A 255 -9.63 -0.78 -12.12
CA ALA A 255 -8.34 -0.95 -11.46
C ALA A 255 -7.19 -0.49 -12.36
N ALA A 256 -7.23 -0.82 -13.65
CA ALA A 256 -6.22 -0.41 -14.61
C ALA A 256 -6.20 1.10 -14.90
N ALA A 257 -7.36 1.75 -14.74
CA ALA A 257 -7.53 3.19 -14.90
C ALA A 257 -7.06 4.00 -13.67
N VAL A 258 -6.82 3.35 -12.52
CA VAL A 258 -6.21 4.01 -11.36
C VAL A 258 -4.83 4.51 -11.78
N LYS A 259 -4.62 5.83 -11.74
CA LYS A 259 -3.33 6.43 -12.10
C LYS A 259 -2.24 5.83 -11.22
N SER A 260 -1.21 5.27 -11.84
CA SER A 260 0.00 4.87 -11.14
C SER A 260 0.55 6.08 -10.38
N PHE A 261 1.15 5.85 -9.21
CA PHE A 261 1.88 6.90 -8.51
C PHE A 261 2.92 7.47 -9.48
N ARG A 262 2.74 8.73 -9.91
CA ARG A 262 3.68 9.37 -10.84
C ARG A 262 5.08 9.35 -10.22
N GLY A 263 6.07 8.99 -11.03
CA GLY A 263 7.48 8.87 -10.66
C GLY A 263 8.19 10.17 -10.27
N GLY A 264 7.54 11.08 -9.55
CA GLY A 264 8.17 12.15 -8.76
C GLY A 264 8.58 11.70 -7.35
N ASP A 265 8.09 10.54 -6.89
CA ASP A 265 8.36 9.99 -5.55
C ASP A 265 9.52 8.98 -5.49
N LYS A 266 10.37 8.92 -6.54
CA LYS A 266 11.51 7.98 -6.64
C LYS A 266 12.55 8.12 -5.52
N GLY A 267 12.49 9.17 -4.70
CA GLY A 267 13.45 9.44 -3.61
C GLY A 267 12.98 9.11 -2.19
N LYS A 268 11.75 8.62 -1.98
CA LYS A 268 11.18 8.46 -0.62
C LYS A 268 10.43 7.14 -0.46
N VAL A 269 11.10 6.04 -0.76
CA VAL A 269 10.49 4.72 -0.76
C VAL A 269 11.12 3.83 0.32
N PRO A 270 10.35 3.30 1.29
CA PRO A 270 10.82 2.52 2.43
C PRO A 270 11.86 1.44 2.11
N LEU A 271 12.96 1.36 2.85
CA LEU A 271 13.71 0.10 2.93
C LEU A 271 12.90 -0.91 3.75
N VAL A 272 12.60 -2.08 3.18
CA VAL A 272 12.16 -3.26 3.94
C VAL A 272 13.41 -3.90 4.58
N ALA A 273 13.26 -4.61 5.70
CA ALA A 273 14.35 -5.37 6.33
C ALA A 273 15.11 -6.19 5.26
N GLY A 274 16.40 -5.91 5.10
CA GLY A 274 17.23 -6.42 4.00
C GLY A 274 17.75 -5.36 3.02
N GLY A 275 17.57 -4.06 3.28
CA GLY A 275 18.26 -2.99 2.55
C GLY A 275 17.78 -2.79 1.10
N LYS A 276 16.60 -3.34 0.73
CA LYS A 276 16.01 -3.12 -0.59
C LYS A 276 15.01 -1.97 -0.53
N ALA A 277 15.19 -0.98 -1.41
CA ALA A 277 14.20 0.06 -1.68
C ALA A 277 12.83 -0.57 -1.86
N PHE A 278 11.79 0.12 -1.37
CA PHE A 278 10.40 -0.26 -1.54
C PHE A 278 10.24 -0.63 -3.00
N HIS A 279 9.90 -1.89 -3.21
CA HIS A 279 9.71 -2.34 -4.56
C HIS A 279 8.46 -1.61 -5.07
N SER A 280 8.69 -0.67 -5.98
CA SER A 280 7.83 -0.45 -7.14
C SER A 280 7.19 -1.77 -7.59
N GLY A 281 7.89 -2.90 -7.44
CA GLY A 281 7.42 -4.27 -7.58
C GLY A 281 6.13 -4.71 -6.89
N THR A 282 5.57 -4.12 -5.81
CA THR A 282 4.27 -4.63 -5.28
C THR A 282 3.07 -3.97 -5.95
N LEU A 283 3.07 -2.64 -6.09
CA LEU A 283 2.11 -1.96 -6.95
C LEU A 283 2.28 -2.44 -8.40
N ALA A 284 3.53 -2.56 -8.89
CA ALA A 284 3.81 -3.13 -10.20
C ALA A 284 3.43 -4.62 -10.32
N HIS A 285 3.40 -5.39 -9.22
CA HIS A 285 2.89 -6.76 -9.23
C HIS A 285 1.36 -6.77 -9.37
N PHE A 286 0.63 -5.96 -8.59
CA PHE A 286 -0.80 -5.79 -8.78
C PHE A 286 -1.14 -5.26 -10.18
N GLU A 287 -0.41 -4.25 -10.68
CA GLU A 287 -0.55 -3.76 -12.05
C GLU A 287 -0.27 -4.86 -13.08
N LYS A 288 0.78 -5.68 -12.89
CA LYS A 288 1.08 -6.82 -13.76
C LYS A 288 -0.07 -7.83 -13.77
N LEU A 289 -0.62 -8.15 -12.61
CA LEU A 289 -1.75 -9.06 -12.49
C LEU A 289 -3.02 -8.48 -13.15
N ILE A 290 -3.30 -7.19 -12.95
CA ILE A 290 -4.38 -6.48 -13.64
C ILE A 290 -4.18 -6.53 -15.15
N ASP A 291 -2.96 -6.32 -15.65
CA ASP A 291 -2.65 -6.39 -17.07
C ASP A 291 -2.86 -7.81 -17.65
N VAL A 292 -2.57 -8.86 -16.87
CA VAL A 292 -2.85 -10.26 -17.25
C VAL A 292 -4.35 -10.50 -17.36
N GLU A 293 -5.14 -10.09 -16.38
CA GLU A 293 -6.61 -10.24 -16.43
C GLU A 293 -7.21 -9.40 -17.57
N LEU A 294 -6.71 -8.18 -17.81
CA LEU A 294 -7.11 -7.35 -18.94
C LEU A 294 -6.81 -8.02 -20.29
N LEU A 295 -5.66 -8.68 -20.40
CA LEU A 295 -5.29 -9.41 -21.62
C LEU A 295 -6.27 -10.54 -21.90
N GLU A 296 -6.65 -11.31 -20.87
CA GLU A 296 -7.63 -12.38 -20.99
C GLU A 296 -9.04 -11.85 -21.34
N ILE A 297 -9.46 -10.74 -20.74
CA ILE A 297 -10.74 -10.09 -21.05
C ILE A 297 -10.76 -9.66 -22.52
N ARG A 298 -9.69 -8.98 -22.96
CA ARG A 298 -9.54 -8.52 -24.34
C ARG A 298 -9.46 -9.67 -25.33
N SER A 299 -8.78 -10.77 -25.01
CA SER A 299 -8.72 -11.93 -25.92
C SER A 299 -10.09 -12.57 -26.11
N LYS A 300 -10.91 -12.66 -25.06
CA LYS A 300 -12.30 -13.14 -25.14
C LYS A 300 -13.23 -12.21 -25.92
N GLU A 301 -12.98 -10.90 -25.91
CA GLU A 301 -13.76 -9.91 -26.65
C GLU A 301 -13.32 -9.78 -28.12
N LEU A 302 -12.01 -9.71 -28.35
CA LEU A 302 -11.40 -9.50 -29.65
C LEU A 302 -11.29 -10.80 -30.45
N GLY A 303 -11.16 -11.96 -29.82
CA GLY A 303 -11.08 -13.26 -30.50
C GLY A 303 -12.29 -13.54 -31.42
N PRO A 304 -13.53 -13.45 -30.92
CA PRO A 304 -14.72 -13.61 -31.76
C PRO A 304 -14.81 -12.56 -32.88
N GLN A 305 -14.41 -11.31 -32.62
CA GLN A 305 -14.40 -10.24 -33.63
C GLN A 305 -13.32 -10.48 -34.69
N PHE A 306 -12.12 -10.92 -34.30
CA PHE A 306 -11.04 -11.30 -35.18
C PHE A 306 -11.47 -12.45 -36.09
N LEU A 307 -12.06 -13.52 -35.54
CA LEU A 307 -12.59 -14.64 -36.32
C LEU A 307 -13.67 -14.18 -37.31
N THR A 308 -14.52 -13.23 -36.91
CA THR A 308 -15.54 -12.64 -37.79
C THR A 308 -14.92 -11.85 -38.94
N GLU A 309 -13.87 -11.07 -38.69
CA GLU A 309 -13.19 -10.30 -39.74
C GLU A 309 -12.33 -11.20 -40.64
N VAL A 310 -11.67 -12.22 -40.10
CA VAL A 310 -10.92 -13.22 -40.87
C VAL A 310 -11.84 -14.03 -41.78
N ALA A 311 -13.05 -14.37 -41.32
CA ALA A 311 -14.04 -15.06 -42.13
C ALA A 311 -14.52 -14.25 -43.35
N LYS A 312 -14.26 -12.94 -43.40
CA LYS A 312 -14.55 -12.08 -44.57
C LYS A 312 -13.43 -12.09 -45.61
N LEU A 313 -12.26 -12.67 -45.29
CA LEU A 313 -11.14 -12.73 -46.23
C LEU A 313 -11.37 -13.82 -47.29
N PRO A 314 -11.00 -13.59 -48.55
CA PRO A 314 -11.03 -14.62 -49.59
C PRO A 314 -10.11 -15.79 -49.22
N ASN A 315 -10.54 -17.03 -49.45
CA ASN A 315 -9.70 -18.21 -49.26
C ASN A 315 -8.93 -18.55 -50.55
N ASP A 316 -8.13 -17.60 -51.05
CA ASP A 316 -7.45 -17.69 -52.35
C ASP A 316 -5.91 -17.77 -52.24
N GLY A 317 -5.37 -17.67 -51.02
CA GLY A 317 -3.94 -17.71 -50.75
C GLY A 317 -3.13 -16.57 -51.37
N SER A 318 -3.79 -15.54 -51.90
CA SER A 318 -3.15 -14.44 -52.60
C SER A 318 -2.29 -13.57 -51.66
N GLU A 319 -1.31 -12.86 -52.23
CA GLU A 319 -0.46 -11.94 -51.48
C GLU A 319 -1.28 -10.80 -50.84
N ALA A 320 -2.36 -10.37 -51.50
CA ALA A 320 -3.31 -9.40 -50.98
C ALA A 320 -4.08 -9.94 -49.76
N THR A 321 -4.54 -11.19 -49.81
CA THR A 321 -5.20 -11.88 -48.68
C THR A 321 -4.23 -12.05 -47.51
N ARG A 322 -2.97 -12.43 -47.77
CA ARG A 322 -1.92 -12.53 -46.73
C ARG A 322 -1.64 -11.18 -46.07
N ALA A 323 -1.52 -10.11 -46.85
CA ALA A 323 -1.33 -8.76 -46.33
C ALA A 323 -2.52 -8.28 -45.49
N ALA A 324 -3.76 -8.54 -45.94
CA ALA A 324 -4.98 -8.21 -45.21
C ALA A 324 -5.08 -9.01 -43.89
N PHE A 325 -4.71 -10.29 -43.89
CA PHE A 325 -4.63 -11.11 -42.70
C PHE A 325 -3.58 -10.58 -41.71
N SER A 326 -2.39 -10.21 -42.17
CA SER A 326 -1.36 -9.57 -41.32
C SER A 326 -1.82 -8.23 -40.73
N GLN A 327 -2.62 -7.45 -41.47
CA GLN A 327 -3.22 -6.21 -40.94
C GLN A 327 -4.29 -6.49 -39.87
N LEU A 328 -5.12 -7.52 -40.05
CA LEU A 328 -6.06 -7.97 -39.02
C LEU A 328 -5.32 -8.47 -37.78
N LEU A 329 -4.26 -9.26 -37.95
CA LEU A 329 -3.39 -9.66 -36.84
C LEU A 329 -2.85 -8.43 -36.12
N HIS A 330 -2.31 -7.44 -36.82
CA HIS A 330 -1.81 -6.21 -36.18
C HIS A 330 -2.90 -5.39 -35.47
N LYS A 331 -4.11 -5.33 -36.04
CA LYS A 331 -5.25 -4.60 -35.50
C LYS A 331 -5.83 -5.26 -34.25
N PHE A 332 -5.81 -6.59 -34.19
CA PHE A 332 -6.40 -7.39 -33.12
C PHE A 332 -5.37 -8.01 -32.15
N ASN A 333 -4.06 -7.80 -32.39
CA ASN A 333 -2.99 -8.23 -31.48
C ASN A 333 -3.01 -7.37 -30.20
N PRO A 334 -3.28 -7.98 -29.02
CA PRO A 334 -3.57 -7.26 -27.78
C PRO A 334 -2.35 -6.61 -27.10
N GLY A 335 -1.14 -6.71 -27.66
CA GLY A 335 0.09 -6.07 -27.15
C GLY A 335 0.12 -4.54 -27.30
N THR A 336 -0.91 -3.84 -26.84
CA THR A 336 -1.09 -2.41 -27.10
C THR A 336 -0.43 -1.54 -26.02
N GLU A 337 0.51 -0.72 -26.46
CA GLU A 337 1.14 0.45 -25.81
C GLU A 337 1.79 0.26 -24.43
N ARG A 338 1.14 -0.30 -23.41
CA ARG A 338 1.70 -0.44 -22.05
C ARG A 338 2.81 -1.50 -21.99
N MET A 339 2.64 -2.61 -22.71
CA MET A 339 3.67 -3.66 -22.81
C MET A 339 4.84 -3.19 -23.69
N ALA A 340 4.55 -2.48 -24.79
CA ALA A 340 5.55 -1.81 -25.61
C ALA A 340 6.29 -0.70 -24.83
N HIS A 341 5.60 0.04 -23.96
CA HIS A 341 6.20 1.06 -23.08
C HIS A 341 7.02 0.43 -21.94
N ARG A 342 6.62 -0.73 -21.40
CA ARG A 342 7.43 -1.49 -20.43
C ARG A 342 8.66 -2.13 -21.08
N ILE A 343 8.54 -2.70 -22.28
CA ILE A 343 9.67 -3.18 -23.07
C ILE A 343 10.59 -2.00 -23.42
N GLY A 344 10.03 -0.85 -23.82
CA GLY A 344 10.77 0.38 -24.08
C GLY A 344 11.51 0.90 -22.84
N ASN A 345 10.87 0.95 -21.67
CA ASN A 345 11.51 1.35 -20.41
C ASN A 345 12.55 0.33 -19.96
N TRP A 346 12.30 -0.97 -20.12
CA TRP A 346 13.26 -2.03 -19.83
C TRP A 346 14.49 -1.96 -20.75
N LEU A 347 14.29 -1.73 -22.05
CA LEU A 347 15.37 -1.51 -23.02
C LEU A 347 16.16 -0.24 -22.70
N ALA A 348 15.51 0.84 -22.23
CA ALA A 348 16.17 2.07 -21.82
C ALA A 348 17.00 1.89 -20.54
N ASP A 349 16.48 1.17 -19.54
CA ASP A 349 17.18 0.88 -18.28
C ASP A 349 18.40 -0.06 -18.46
N HIS A 350 18.44 -0.85 -19.55
CA HIS A 350 19.50 -1.83 -19.86
C HIS A 350 20.24 -1.52 -21.19
N ALA A 351 20.21 -0.26 -21.64
CA ALA A 351 20.78 0.16 -22.93
C ALA A 351 22.31 0.03 -23.01
N ASN A 352 22.99 -0.02 -21.86
CA ASN A 352 24.46 -0.13 -21.77
C ASN A 352 24.96 -1.56 -21.50
N GLU A 353 24.07 -2.55 -21.41
CA GLU A 353 24.46 -3.96 -21.30
C GLU A 353 24.67 -4.56 -22.70
N PRO A 354 25.85 -5.18 -22.97
CA PRO A 354 26.10 -5.82 -24.25
C PRO A 354 25.07 -6.93 -24.51
N VAL A 355 24.58 -7.02 -25.74
CA VAL A 355 23.64 -8.05 -26.17
C VAL A 355 24.40 -9.37 -26.29
N ASP A 356 24.30 -10.20 -25.25
CA ASP A 356 24.79 -11.58 -25.29
C ASP A 356 23.67 -12.56 -25.71
N GLU A 357 24.06 -13.80 -26.04
CA GLU A 357 23.14 -14.87 -26.41
C GLU A 357 22.10 -15.13 -25.32
N ALA A 358 22.43 -14.93 -24.04
CA ALA A 358 21.49 -15.09 -22.94
C ALA A 358 20.41 -13.99 -22.91
N LYS A 359 20.73 -12.75 -23.32
CA LYS A 359 19.75 -11.67 -23.50
C LYS A 359 18.87 -11.94 -24.71
N LEU A 360 19.43 -12.46 -25.81
CA LEU A 360 18.68 -12.85 -27.00
C LEU A 360 17.68 -13.98 -26.70
N GLU A 361 18.10 -15.01 -25.97
CA GLU A 361 17.24 -16.12 -25.55
C GLU A 361 16.14 -15.68 -24.57
N ARG A 362 16.44 -14.75 -23.65
CA ARG A 362 15.41 -14.14 -22.79
C ARG A 362 14.40 -13.29 -23.56
N MET A 363 14.82 -12.64 -24.63
CA MET A 363 13.93 -11.89 -25.52
C MET A 363 13.03 -12.81 -26.35
N LYS A 364 13.59 -13.92 -26.87
CA LYS A 364 12.81 -14.95 -27.58
C LYS A 364 11.78 -15.60 -26.65
N ALA A 365 12.14 -15.94 -25.42
CA ALA A 365 11.22 -16.53 -24.45
C ALA A 365 10.05 -15.62 -24.02
N LEU A 366 10.15 -14.30 -24.26
CA LEU A 366 9.07 -13.34 -24.00
C LEU A 366 8.10 -13.20 -25.18
N PHE A 367 8.49 -13.64 -26.38
CA PHE A 367 7.59 -13.80 -27.50
C PHE A 367 7.07 -15.24 -27.47
N ILE A 368 5.79 -15.43 -27.18
CA ILE A 368 5.15 -16.73 -27.35
C ILE A 368 5.10 -16.97 -28.87
N GLU A 369 5.97 -17.83 -29.39
CA GLU A 369 5.76 -18.44 -30.70
C GLU A 369 4.52 -19.33 -30.58
N VAL A 370 3.48 -18.98 -31.34
CA VAL A 370 2.31 -19.84 -31.52
C VAL A 370 2.73 -20.85 -32.58
N ASP A 371 3.12 -22.05 -32.14
CA ASP A 371 3.32 -23.18 -33.05
C ASP A 371 1.95 -23.58 -33.61
N ASP A 372 1.76 -23.27 -34.89
CA ASP A 372 0.61 -23.63 -35.70
C ASP A 372 0.84 -25.05 -36.26
N GLU A 373 0.91 -26.07 -35.39
CA GLU A 373 0.90 -27.47 -35.79
C GLU A 373 -0.47 -28.10 -35.52
N SER A 374 -1.46 -27.65 -36.30
CA SER A 374 -2.66 -28.44 -36.55
C SER A 374 -3.07 -28.34 -38.02
N LYS A 375 -2.54 -29.28 -38.83
CA LYS A 375 -3.01 -29.82 -40.13
C LYS A 375 -1.83 -30.55 -40.76
N GLU A 376 -1.89 -31.74 -41.32
CA GLU A 376 -2.90 -32.77 -41.54
C GLU A 376 -2.11 -34.01 -42.00
N GLY A 377 -2.62 -35.21 -41.75
CA GLY A 377 -2.05 -36.44 -42.31
C GLY A 377 -2.28 -36.58 -43.81
N ASP A 378 -1.40 -37.40 -44.40
CA ASP A 378 -1.52 -38.20 -45.63
C ASP A 378 -1.96 -37.57 -46.96
N HIS A 379 -1.04 -37.59 -47.95
CA HIS A 379 -1.19 -38.40 -49.19
C HIS A 379 0.08 -38.33 -50.05
N ALA A 380 0.91 -39.39 -49.99
CA ALA A 380 1.51 -40.12 -51.11
C ALA A 380 2.30 -41.31 -50.58
#